data_AF-A0A372ZND7-F1
#
_entry.id   AF-A0A372ZND7-F1
#
_cell.length_a   1.000
_cell.length_b   1.000
_cell.length_c   1.000
_cell.angle_alpha   90.00
_cell.angle_beta   90.00
_cell.angle_gamma   90.00
#
_symmetry.space_group_name_H-M   'P 1'
#
loop_
_entity.id
_entity.type
_entity.pdbx_description
1 polymer ?
#
loop_
_entity_poly.entity_id
_entity_poly.type
_entity_poly.pdbx_seq_one_letter_code
_entity_poly.pdbx_strand_id
1 'polypeptide(L)'
;MTRSGPGDRDVVQSVVDLATDPGVASGPVTLLPYPAAQHAGTFKEAFTEETGLAFTPAAFRAWRLGLLDSAHAMLVVRTELSESGAYEVAYNVHAGPRLPVFFAVHASCPIRTTLLQDLAPLVDARYHSFTRAGELAGPLHSFLVAARRRGRSA
;
A
#
# COMPACT_ATOMS: atom_id res chain seq x y z
N MET A 1 -0.30 10.06 -15.62
CA MET A 1 -0.64 8.88 -16.46
C MET A 1 -0.13 7.63 -15.76
N THR A 2 -1.02 6.87 -15.11
CA THR A 2 -0.67 5.56 -14.52
C THR A 2 -0.36 4.61 -15.67
N ARG A 3 0.92 4.32 -15.88
CA ARG A 3 1.30 3.11 -16.61
C ARG A 3 1.03 1.96 -15.62
N SER A 4 0.63 0.81 -16.13
CA SER A 4 0.57 -0.45 -15.39
C SER A 4 0.52 -1.52 -16.44
N GLY A 5 1.65 -2.19 -16.64
CA GLY A 5 1.74 -3.34 -17.54
C GLY A 5 1.09 -4.56 -16.88
N PRO A 6 0.69 -5.57 -17.67
CA PRO A 6 0.17 -6.83 -17.12
C PRO A 6 1.12 -7.46 -16.08
N GLY A 7 2.44 -7.37 -16.29
CA GLY A 7 3.44 -7.89 -15.35
C GLY A 7 3.53 -7.13 -14.02
N ASP A 8 3.12 -5.86 -13.96
CA ASP A 8 3.14 -5.08 -12.71
C ASP A 8 2.06 -5.57 -11.75
N ARG A 9 0.90 -5.98 -12.29
CA ARG A 9 -0.19 -6.55 -11.50
C ARG A 9 0.26 -7.83 -10.80
N ASP A 10 0.92 -8.73 -11.52
CA ASP A 10 1.34 -10.02 -10.97
C ASP A 10 2.38 -9.84 -9.86
N VAL A 11 3.31 -8.90 -10.05
CA VAL A 11 4.29 -8.55 -9.02
C VAL A 11 3.60 -7.95 -7.78
N VAL A 12 2.68 -7.01 -7.96
CA VAL A 12 1.91 -6.43 -6.84
C VAL A 12 1.10 -7.50 -6.12
N GLN A 13 0.41 -8.36 -6.86
CA GLN A 13 -0.39 -9.43 -6.30
C GLN A 13 0.47 -10.42 -5.51
N SER A 14 1.66 -10.79 -6.00
CA SER A 14 2.56 -11.69 -5.27
C SER A 14 3.00 -11.14 -3.90
N VAL A 15 3.14 -9.82 -3.76
CA VAL A 15 3.45 -9.17 -2.48
C VAL A 15 2.22 -9.12 -1.58
N VAL A 16 1.04 -8.88 -2.15
CA VAL A 16 -0.25 -8.91 -1.46
C VAL A 16 -0.56 -10.30 -0.89
N ASP A 17 -0.37 -11.35 -1.71
CA ASP A 17 -0.56 -12.74 -1.31
C ASP A 17 0.39 -13.09 -0.17
N LEU A 18 1.66 -12.68 -0.28
CA LEU A 18 2.63 -12.87 0.80
C LEU A 18 2.26 -12.12 2.09
N ALA A 19 1.73 -10.90 1.99
CA ALA A 19 1.31 -10.11 3.16
C ALA A 19 0.08 -10.69 3.87
N THR A 20 -0.71 -11.50 3.16
CA THR A 20 -1.91 -12.17 3.69
C THR A 20 -1.67 -13.65 4.03
N ASP A 21 -0.53 -14.22 3.63
CA ASP A 21 -0.10 -15.57 4.00
C ASP A 21 -0.06 -15.72 5.54
N PRO A 22 -0.73 -16.73 6.13
CA PRO A 22 -0.78 -16.90 7.59
C PRO A 22 0.59 -17.08 8.27
N GLY A 23 1.56 -17.68 7.58
CA GLY A 23 2.93 -17.88 8.06
C GLY A 23 3.73 -16.59 8.13
N VAL A 24 3.47 -15.64 7.22
CA VAL A 24 4.06 -14.29 7.25
C VAL A 24 3.27 -13.38 8.18
N ALA A 25 1.97 -13.32 7.97
CA ALA A 25 1.08 -12.41 8.67
C ALA A 25 1.01 -12.72 10.16
N SER A 26 1.13 -13.98 10.61
CA SER A 26 1.01 -14.36 12.03
C SER A 26 -0.27 -13.83 12.70
N GLY A 27 -1.39 -13.98 11.98
CA GLY A 27 -2.72 -13.54 12.37
C GLY A 27 -3.52 -13.01 11.18
N PRO A 28 -4.82 -12.69 11.37
CA PRO A 28 -5.64 -12.15 10.30
C PRO A 28 -5.10 -10.80 9.80
N VAL A 29 -5.25 -10.56 8.50
CA VAL A 29 -4.95 -9.31 7.80
C VAL A 29 -6.12 -9.00 6.89
N THR A 30 -6.63 -7.77 6.97
CA THR A 30 -7.63 -7.25 6.04
C THR A 30 -6.94 -6.22 5.16
N LEU A 31 -7.02 -6.43 3.84
CA LEU A 31 -6.54 -5.46 2.87
C LEU A 31 -7.67 -4.51 2.48
N LEU A 32 -7.36 -3.22 2.49
CA LEU A 32 -8.29 -2.17 2.12
C LEU A 32 -7.88 -1.55 0.77
N PRO A 33 -8.84 -1.18 -0.10
CA PRO A 33 -10.27 -1.52 -0.04
C PRO A 33 -10.57 -2.95 -0.48
N TYR A 34 -9.67 -3.56 -1.27
CA TYR A 34 -9.90 -4.86 -1.89
C TYR A 34 -8.73 -5.81 -1.63
N PRO A 35 -8.97 -7.12 -1.58
CA PRO A 35 -7.91 -8.13 -1.46
C PRO A 35 -7.10 -8.32 -2.75
N ALA A 36 -7.53 -7.74 -3.87
CA ALA A 36 -6.92 -7.93 -5.18
C ALA A 36 -6.43 -6.62 -5.80
N ALA A 37 -5.26 -6.68 -6.45
CA ALA A 37 -4.71 -5.56 -7.21
C ALA A 37 -5.62 -5.20 -8.39
N GLN A 38 -6.03 -3.93 -8.44
CA GLN A 38 -6.85 -3.37 -9.52
C GLN A 38 -5.98 -2.70 -10.58
N HIS A 39 -6.43 -2.68 -11.84
CA HIS A 39 -5.76 -1.94 -12.91
C HIS A 39 -6.61 -0.75 -13.38
N ALA A 40 -6.04 0.09 -14.25
CA ALA A 40 -6.65 1.35 -14.70
C ALA A 40 -8.04 1.22 -15.34
N GLY A 41 -8.44 0.00 -15.75
CA GLY A 41 -9.74 -0.27 -16.37
C GLY A 41 -10.87 -0.53 -15.38
N THR A 42 -10.57 -1.07 -14.18
CA THR A 42 -11.59 -1.64 -13.28
C THR A 42 -11.88 -0.80 -12.04
N PHE A 43 -11.02 0.17 -11.70
CA PHE A 43 -11.13 0.87 -10.41
C PHE A 43 -12.39 1.75 -10.27
N LYS A 44 -12.93 2.29 -11.36
CA LYS A 44 -14.14 3.14 -11.33
C LYS A 44 -15.39 2.32 -11.04
N GLU A 45 -15.48 1.16 -11.68
CA GLU A 45 -16.57 0.20 -11.49
C GLU A 45 -16.52 -0.35 -10.06
N ALA A 46 -15.36 -0.83 -9.63
CA ALA A 46 -15.14 -1.30 -8.26
C ALA A 46 -15.52 -0.23 -7.22
N PHE A 47 -15.08 1.02 -7.41
CA PHE A 47 -15.47 2.13 -6.53
C PHE A 47 -16.99 2.32 -6.46
N THR A 48 -17.67 2.29 -7.60
CA THR A 48 -19.12 2.52 -7.67
C THR A 48 -19.88 1.37 -7.01
N GLU A 49 -19.43 0.13 -7.23
CA GLU A 49 -19.99 -1.07 -6.61
C GLU A 49 -19.81 -1.06 -5.09
N GLU A 50 -18.61 -0.74 -4.59
CA GLU A 50 -18.28 -0.74 -3.17
C GLU A 50 -18.97 0.39 -2.39
N THR A 51 -19.05 1.58 -2.98
CA THR A 51 -19.53 2.77 -2.27
C THR A 51 -20.97 3.16 -2.59
N GLY A 52 -21.53 2.64 -3.69
CA GLY A 52 -22.81 3.10 -4.24
C GLY A 52 -22.78 4.52 -4.83
N LEU A 53 -21.61 5.18 -4.86
CA LEU A 53 -21.46 6.54 -5.35
C LEU A 53 -21.03 6.57 -6.81
N ALA A 54 -21.56 7.52 -7.57
CA ALA A 54 -21.05 7.79 -8.92
C ALA A 54 -19.58 8.24 -8.86
N PHE A 55 -18.76 7.72 -9.76
CA PHE A 55 -17.35 8.09 -9.81
C PHE A 55 -17.17 9.58 -10.12
N THR A 56 -16.55 10.29 -9.18
CA THR A 56 -15.93 11.61 -9.39
C THR A 56 -14.54 11.62 -8.75
N PRO A 57 -13.56 12.41 -9.26
CA PRO A 57 -12.25 12.50 -8.62
C PRO A 57 -12.33 12.94 -7.14
N ALA A 58 -13.31 13.78 -6.79
CA ALA A 58 -13.52 14.22 -5.42
C ALA A 58 -14.04 13.08 -4.52
N ALA A 59 -15.07 12.36 -4.96
CA ALA A 59 -15.64 11.24 -4.20
C ALA A 59 -14.63 10.08 -4.06
N PHE A 60 -13.95 9.73 -5.16
CA PHE A 60 -12.92 8.69 -5.15
C PHE A 60 -11.77 9.03 -4.22
N ARG A 61 -11.28 10.28 -4.25
CA ARG A 61 -10.24 10.76 -3.33
C ARG A 61 -10.70 10.71 -1.88
N ALA A 62 -11.89 11.24 -1.57
CA ALA A 62 -12.42 11.25 -0.21
C ALA A 62 -12.52 9.82 0.36
N TRP A 63 -13.03 8.88 -0.45
CA TRP A 63 -13.10 7.48 -0.08
C TRP A 63 -11.71 6.86 0.12
N ARG A 64 -10.80 6.97 -0.85
CA ARG A 64 -9.44 6.40 -0.77
C ARG A 64 -8.68 6.89 0.46
N LEU A 65 -8.74 8.19 0.74
CA LEU A 65 -8.06 8.77 1.89
C LEU A 65 -8.72 8.38 3.22
N GLY A 66 -10.06 8.32 3.26
CA GLY A 66 -10.79 7.89 4.47
C GLY A 66 -10.54 6.44 4.87
N LEU A 67 -10.15 5.55 3.93
CA LEU A 67 -9.72 4.18 4.27
C LEU A 67 -8.45 4.16 5.15
N LEU A 68 -7.63 5.22 5.12
CA LEU A 68 -6.44 5.29 5.96
C LEU A 68 -6.81 5.46 7.44
N ASP A 69 -7.96 6.08 7.74
CA ASP A 69 -8.40 6.31 9.13
C ASP A 69 -8.78 5.02 9.85
N SER A 70 -9.13 3.96 9.11
CA SER A 70 -9.44 2.63 9.64
C SER A 70 -8.30 1.62 9.49
N ALA A 71 -7.18 2.02 8.89
CA ALA A 71 -6.02 1.16 8.69
C ALA A 71 -5.04 1.22 9.86
N HIS A 72 -4.29 0.13 10.06
CA HIS A 72 -3.23 0.06 11.07
C HIS A 72 -1.83 0.33 10.50
N ALA A 73 -1.69 0.21 9.19
CA ALA A 73 -0.45 0.32 8.45
C ALA A 73 -0.73 0.56 6.96
N MET A 74 0.24 1.11 6.25
CA MET A 74 0.20 1.29 4.81
C MET A 74 1.25 0.39 4.14
N LEU A 75 0.84 -0.39 3.14
CA LEU A 75 1.73 -1.17 2.28
C LEU A 75 1.85 -0.49 0.92
N VAL A 76 3.06 -0.09 0.55
CA VAL A 76 3.37 0.51 -0.75
C VAL A 76 4.19 -0.48 -1.56
N VAL A 77 3.59 -1.05 -2.61
CA VAL A 77 4.30 -1.88 -3.59
C VAL A 77 4.69 -1.02 -4.77
N ARG A 78 5.99 -0.88 -4.99
CA ARG A 78 6.58 -0.01 -6.01
C ARG A 78 7.13 -0.85 -7.14
N THR A 79 6.29 -1.08 -8.14
CA THR A 79 6.66 -1.66 -9.44
C THR A 79 6.85 -0.58 -10.50
N GLU A 80 6.34 0.63 -10.28
CA GLU A 80 6.50 1.80 -11.15
C GLU A 80 6.13 3.10 -10.43
N LEU A 81 6.21 4.25 -11.13
CA LEU A 81 5.71 5.52 -10.59
C LEU A 81 4.18 5.60 -10.69
N SER A 82 3.52 5.43 -9.54
CA SER A 82 2.10 5.76 -9.38
C SER A 82 1.94 7.18 -8.80
N GLU A 83 1.32 8.07 -9.58
CA GLU A 83 0.95 9.43 -9.14
C GLU A 83 -0.02 9.39 -7.96
N SER A 84 -1.01 8.49 -8.00
CA SER A 84 -1.97 8.30 -6.91
C SER A 84 -1.31 7.71 -5.66
N GLY A 85 -0.39 6.76 -5.82
CA GLY A 85 0.36 6.20 -4.70
C GLY A 85 1.23 7.26 -4.00
N ALA A 86 1.93 8.10 -4.76
CA ALA A 86 2.70 9.21 -4.19
C ALA A 86 1.80 10.22 -3.45
N TYR A 87 0.61 10.50 -4.01
CA TYR A 87 -0.38 11.36 -3.37
C TYR A 87 -0.88 10.80 -2.03
N GLU A 88 -1.22 9.51 -1.97
CA GLU A 88 -1.68 8.85 -0.75
C GLU A 88 -0.58 8.79 0.32
N VAL A 89 0.68 8.53 -0.08
CA VAL A 89 1.83 8.58 0.85
C VAL A 89 1.99 9.98 1.42
N ALA A 90 1.96 11.02 0.57
CA ALA A 90 2.08 12.40 1.03
C ALA A 90 0.94 12.78 2.00
N TYR A 91 -0.29 12.34 1.71
CA TYR A 91 -1.41 12.53 2.62
C TYR A 91 -1.15 11.83 3.96
N ASN A 92 -0.81 10.53 3.98
CA ASN A 92 -0.54 9.79 5.22
C ASN A 92 0.53 10.48 6.09
N VAL A 93 1.59 11.01 5.46
CA VAL A 93 2.71 11.67 6.15
C VAL A 93 2.32 13.04 6.72
N HIS A 94 1.59 13.86 5.95
CA HIS A 94 1.43 15.29 6.28
C HIS A 94 0.04 15.68 6.80
N ALA A 95 -1.02 14.95 6.45
CA ALA A 95 -2.40 15.35 6.72
C ALA A 95 -3.28 14.22 7.29
N GLY A 96 -2.89 12.97 7.10
CA GLY A 96 -3.62 11.78 7.55
C GLY A 96 -3.12 11.21 8.88
N PRO A 97 -3.43 9.93 9.15
CA PRO A 97 -3.19 9.31 10.46
C PRO A 97 -1.73 8.95 10.76
N ARG A 98 -0.78 9.23 9.85
CA ARG A 98 0.65 8.91 10.00
C ARG A 98 0.90 7.43 10.31
N LEU A 99 0.21 6.55 9.57
CA LEU A 99 0.38 5.11 9.67
C LEU A 99 1.82 4.71 9.37
N PRO A 100 2.36 3.68 10.04
CA PRO A 100 3.61 3.08 9.61
C PRO A 100 3.52 2.58 8.17
N VAL A 101 4.60 2.75 7.41
CA VAL A 101 4.62 2.47 5.97
C VAL A 101 5.67 1.41 5.65
N PHE A 102 5.26 0.35 4.96
CA PHE A 102 6.18 -0.64 4.39
C PHE A 102 6.30 -0.39 2.89
N PHE A 103 7.50 -0.07 2.42
CA PHE A 103 7.82 0.06 1.00
C PHE A 103 8.44 -1.23 0.50
N ALA A 104 7.69 -2.00 -0.29
CA ALA A 104 8.20 -3.08 -1.12
C ALA A 104 8.63 -2.47 -2.47
N VAL A 105 9.93 -2.29 -2.68
CA VAL A 105 10.48 -1.64 -3.88
C VAL A 105 11.06 -2.67 -4.83
N HIS A 106 10.44 -2.85 -6.00
CA HIS A 106 10.97 -3.78 -6.98
C HIS A 106 12.31 -3.27 -7.50
N ALA A 107 13.31 -4.15 -7.62
CA ALA A 107 14.69 -3.79 -7.94
C ALA A 107 14.84 -3.05 -9.28
N SER A 108 13.95 -3.33 -10.25
CA SER A 108 13.94 -2.62 -11.55
C SER A 108 13.41 -1.19 -11.47
N CYS A 109 12.72 -0.82 -10.38
CA CYS A 109 11.95 0.42 -10.27
C CYS A 109 12.26 1.17 -8.96
N PRO A 110 13.53 1.56 -8.75
CA PRO A 110 13.96 2.22 -7.52
C PRO A 110 13.23 3.56 -7.34
N ILE A 111 13.04 3.94 -6.08
CA ILE A 111 12.57 5.29 -5.73
C ILE A 111 13.70 6.26 -6.04
N ARG A 112 13.52 7.11 -7.05
CA ARG A 112 14.50 8.13 -7.46
C ARG A 112 14.21 9.52 -6.90
N THR A 113 12.98 9.75 -6.45
CA THR A 113 12.55 11.04 -5.92
C THR A 113 13.02 11.18 -4.48
N THR A 114 13.81 12.22 -4.19
CA THR A 114 14.32 12.49 -2.84
C THR A 114 13.21 12.59 -1.80
N LEU A 115 12.05 13.14 -2.17
CA LEU A 115 10.87 13.28 -1.29
C LEU A 115 10.31 11.95 -0.75
N LEU A 116 10.61 10.82 -1.39
CA LEU A 116 10.12 9.51 -0.96
C LEU A 116 11.23 8.60 -0.42
N GLN A 117 12.51 8.98 -0.53
CA GLN A 117 13.64 8.14 -0.11
C GLN A 117 13.90 8.17 1.40
N ASP A 118 13.51 9.24 2.08
CA ASP A 118 13.84 9.47 3.50
C ASP A 118 12.64 9.97 4.30
N LEU A 119 11.61 9.13 4.40
CA LEU A 119 10.43 9.45 5.20
C LEU A 119 10.59 9.08 6.68
N ALA A 120 11.67 8.41 7.07
CA ALA A 120 11.92 7.95 8.44
C ALA A 120 11.86 9.07 9.51
N PRO A 121 12.30 10.32 9.24
CA PRO A 121 12.14 11.42 10.18
C PRO A 121 10.67 11.85 10.41
N LEU A 122 9.75 11.48 9.52
CA LEU A 122 8.36 11.94 9.52
C LEU A 122 7.38 10.85 9.97
N VAL A 123 7.68 9.58 9.67
CA VAL A 123 6.84 8.42 9.96
C VAL A 123 7.72 7.15 10.05
N ASP A 124 7.24 6.07 10.72
CA ASP A 124 7.91 4.76 10.68
C ASP A 124 7.79 4.15 9.27
N ALA A 125 8.70 4.57 8.39
CA ALA A 125 8.83 4.10 7.02
C ALA A 125 9.97 3.06 6.92
N ARG A 126 9.67 1.89 6.37
CA ARG A 126 10.63 0.80 6.16
C ARG A 126 10.74 0.46 4.69
N TYR A 127 11.95 0.48 4.16
CA TYR A 127 12.21 0.28 2.73
C TYR A 127 12.90 -1.06 2.50
N HIS A 128 12.32 -1.88 1.64
CA HIS A 128 12.83 -3.20 1.29
C HIS A 128 12.84 -3.36 -0.22
N SER A 129 14.04 -3.47 -0.80
CA SER A 129 14.21 -3.84 -2.20
C SER A 129 13.93 -5.33 -2.39
N PHE A 130 13.31 -5.71 -3.49
CA PHE A 130 13.07 -7.12 -3.82
C PHE A 130 13.14 -7.38 -5.32
N THR A 131 13.54 -8.60 -5.69
CA THR A 131 13.35 -9.14 -7.05
C THR A 131 12.23 -10.17 -7.06
N ARG A 132 12.04 -10.90 -5.95
CA ARG A 132 10.96 -11.88 -5.77
C ARG A 132 10.25 -11.62 -4.45
N ALA A 133 8.92 -11.72 -4.43
CA ALA A 133 8.13 -11.39 -3.25
C ALA A 133 8.60 -12.13 -1.99
N GLY A 134 8.95 -13.43 -2.09
CA GLY A 134 9.38 -14.22 -0.93
C GLY A 134 10.59 -13.67 -0.15
N GLU A 135 11.39 -12.79 -0.75
CA GLU A 135 12.48 -12.06 -0.08
C GLU A 135 11.95 -11.11 1.00
N LEU A 136 10.68 -10.70 0.91
CA LEU A 136 10.00 -9.81 1.83
C LEU A 136 9.37 -10.54 3.03
N ALA A 137 9.38 -11.88 3.09
CA ALA A 137 8.65 -12.63 4.11
C ALA A 137 9.04 -12.23 5.55
N GLY A 138 10.33 -12.25 5.87
CA GLY A 138 10.84 -11.84 7.19
C GLY A 138 10.57 -10.36 7.52
N PRO A 139 10.91 -9.42 6.62
CA PRO A 139 10.57 -8.01 6.77
C PRO A 139 9.08 -7.72 6.97
N LEU A 140 8.21 -8.31 6.15
CA LEU A 140 6.75 -8.15 6.24
C LEU A 140 6.22 -8.70 7.56
N HIS A 141 6.65 -9.91 7.95
CA HIS A 141 6.29 -10.48 9.24
C HIS A 141 6.60 -9.52 10.39
N SER A 142 7.85 -9.03 10.43
CA SER A 142 8.31 -8.12 11.48
C SER A 142 7.53 -6.79 11.49
N PHE A 143 7.18 -6.29 10.31
CA PHE A 143 6.37 -5.08 10.16
C PHE A 143 4.93 -5.28 10.63
N LEU A 144 4.26 -6.34 10.19
CA LEU A 144 2.86 -6.64 10.53
C LEU A 144 2.69 -6.91 12.04
N VAL A 145 3.62 -7.66 12.64
CA VAL A 145 3.63 -7.89 14.10
C VAL A 145 3.77 -6.57 14.86
N ALA A 146 4.66 -5.66 14.40
CA ALA A 146 4.81 -4.34 15.01
C ALA A 146 3.56 -3.48 14.87
N ALA A 147 2.93 -3.47 13.67
CA ALA A 147 1.70 -2.72 13.41
C ALA A 147 0.55 -3.18 14.33
N ARG A 148 0.37 -4.49 14.53
CA ARG A 148 -0.67 -5.01 15.44
C ARG A 148 -0.47 -4.58 16.89
N ARG A 149 0.77 -4.54 17.38
CA ARG A 149 1.05 -4.10 18.76
C ARG A 149 0.67 -2.63 18.98
N ARG A 150 0.86 -1.79 17.96
CA ARG A 150 0.44 -0.38 18.00
C ARG A 150 -1.08 -0.24 18.01
N GLY A 151 -1.78 -0.99 17.17
CA GLY A 151 -3.25 -0.95 17.10
C GLY A 151 -3.97 -1.40 18.39
N ARG A 152 -3.32 -2.21 19.24
CA ARG A 152 -3.88 -2.65 20.53
C ARG A 152 -3.65 -1.68 21.71
N SER A 153 -2.85 -0.65 21.49
CA SER A 153 -2.44 0.30 22.54
C SER A 153 -3.14 1.67 22.42
N ALA A 154 -4.02 1.82 21.42
CA ALA A 154 -4.91 2.96 21.23
C ALA A 154 -6.34 2.56 21.65
#